data_AF-A0AAW0AWD3-F1
#
_entry.id   AF-A0AAW0AWD3-F1
#
_cell.length_a   1.000
_cell.length_b   1.000
_cell.length_c   1.000
_cell.angle_alpha   90.00
_cell.angle_beta   90.00
_cell.angle_gamma   90.00
#
_symmetry.space_group_name_H-M   'P 1'
#
loop_
_entity.id
_entity.type
_entity.pdbx_description
1 polymer ?
#
loop_
_entity_poly.entity_id
_entity_poly.type
_entity_poly.pdbx_seq_one_letter_code
_entity_poly.pdbx_strand_id
1 'polypeptide(L)'
;TTRIIASTNGQQYRIVEITGARNGASIRERIFSKLSIPDYRQFDFYVYQSEVGVPFGPIGDVLTDSRLFELCREQGDSSGSLKLFVSTAPDRPPQDEVRDYPKYDISE
;
A
#
# COMPACT_ATOMS: atom_id res chain seq x y z
N THR A 1 -12.66 -17.20 -3.88
CA THR A 1 -11.37 -16.49 -3.98
C THR A 1 -11.53 -15.11 -3.40
N THR A 2 -10.60 -14.66 -2.57
CA THR A 2 -10.63 -13.33 -1.95
C THR A 2 -9.42 -12.53 -2.41
N ARG A 3 -9.66 -11.29 -2.84
CA ARG A 3 -8.69 -10.39 -3.43
C ARG A 3 -8.81 -9.01 -2.79
N ILE A 4 -7.70 -8.30 -2.79
CA ILE A 4 -7.60 -6.88 -2.46
C ILE A 4 -6.76 -6.20 -3.55
N ILE A 5 -6.70 -4.87 -3.52
CA ILE A 5 -5.75 -4.13 -4.35
C ILE A 5 -4.83 -3.27 -3.48
N ALA A 6 -3.54 -3.25 -3.82
CA ALA A 6 -2.53 -2.53 -3.06
C ALA A 6 -1.67 -1.65 -3.98
N SER A 7 -1.18 -0.54 -3.45
CA SER A 7 -0.28 0.37 -4.16
C SER A 7 0.75 0.99 -3.22
N THR A 8 1.94 1.32 -3.74
CA THR A 8 2.95 2.13 -3.05
C THR A 8 2.97 3.61 -3.48
N ASN A 9 2.34 3.93 -4.60
CA ASN A 9 2.37 5.26 -5.21
C ASN A 9 0.96 5.82 -5.52
N GLY A 10 -0.10 5.13 -5.13
CA GLY A 10 -1.48 5.60 -5.31
C GLY A 10 -1.95 5.66 -6.76
N GLN A 11 -1.09 5.32 -7.73
CA GLN A 11 -1.36 5.36 -9.16
C GLN A 11 -1.41 3.94 -9.75
N GLN A 12 -0.45 3.11 -9.38
CA GLN A 12 -0.33 1.73 -9.85
C GLN A 12 -0.86 0.79 -8.77
N TYR A 13 -2.07 0.27 -8.98
CA TYR A 13 -2.69 -0.72 -8.10
C TYR A 13 -2.44 -2.13 -8.62
N ARG A 14 -2.02 -3.03 -7.72
CA ARG A 14 -1.82 -4.46 -8.01
C ARG A 14 -2.86 -5.28 -7.26
N ILE A 15 -3.47 -6.23 -7.95
CA ILE A 15 -4.36 -7.23 -7.33
C ILE A 15 -3.52 -8.19 -6.50
N VAL A 16 -3.86 -8.34 -5.22
CA VAL A 16 -3.24 -9.30 -4.29
C VAL A 16 -4.27 -10.37 -3.94
N GLU A 17 -3.93 -11.63 -4.21
CA GLU A 17 -4.78 -12.76 -3.83
C GLU A 17 -4.49 -13.21 -2.39
N ILE A 18 -5.49 -13.14 -1.53
CA ILE A 18 -5.38 -13.42 -0.10
C ILE A 18 -6.16 -14.67 0.34
N THR A 19 -6.69 -15.43 -0.61
CA THR A 19 -7.37 -16.71 -0.33
C THR A 19 -6.48 -17.61 0.54
N GLY A 20 -7.04 -18.12 1.64
CA GLY A 20 -6.37 -19.02 2.57
C GLY A 20 -5.36 -18.37 3.52
N ALA A 21 -5.24 -17.04 3.55
CA ALA A 21 -4.44 -16.36 4.56
C ALA A 21 -5.01 -16.59 5.98
N ARG A 22 -4.14 -16.89 6.95
CA ARG A 22 -4.54 -17.30 8.31
C ARG A 22 -4.55 -16.16 9.32
N ASN A 23 -3.83 -15.06 9.03
CA ASN A 23 -3.68 -13.89 9.89
C ASN A 23 -3.19 -12.69 9.07
N GLY A 24 -3.10 -11.52 9.70
CA GLY A 24 -2.66 -10.28 9.06
C GLY A 24 -1.22 -10.33 8.56
N ALA A 25 -0.32 -10.97 9.29
CA ALA A 25 1.07 -11.11 8.88
C ALA A 25 1.19 -11.83 7.53
N SER A 26 0.43 -12.92 7.35
CA SER A 26 0.36 -13.66 6.07
C SER A 26 -0.19 -12.82 4.93
N ILE A 27 -1.14 -11.91 5.21
CA ILE A 27 -1.69 -10.98 4.22
C ILE A 27 -0.65 -9.93 3.85
N ARG A 28 0.04 -9.37 4.86
CA ARG A 28 1.08 -8.36 4.69
C ARG A 28 2.26 -8.88 3.87
N GLU A 29 2.71 -10.10 4.13
CA GLU A 29 3.74 -10.77 3.32
C GLU A 29 3.31 -10.91 1.85
N ARG A 30 2.05 -11.30 1.59
CA ARG A 30 1.51 -11.39 0.21
C ARG A 30 1.44 -10.02 -0.47
N ILE A 31 1.07 -8.97 0.27
CA ILE A 31 1.06 -7.59 -0.24
C ILE A 31 2.49 -7.18 -0.65
N PHE A 32 3.45 -7.33 0.26
CA PHE A 32 4.84 -6.92 0.02
C PHE A 32 5.47 -7.71 -1.13
N SER A 33 5.24 -9.02 -1.18
CA SER A 33 5.65 -9.88 -2.29
C SER A 33 5.07 -9.39 -3.62
N LYS A 34 3.76 -9.06 -3.64
CA LYS A 34 3.08 -8.62 -4.86
C LYS A 34 3.53 -7.23 -5.32
N LEU A 35 3.91 -6.36 -4.38
CA LEU A 35 4.47 -5.04 -4.64
C LEU A 35 5.98 -5.05 -4.91
N SER A 36 6.63 -6.23 -4.83
CA SER A 36 8.07 -6.39 -5.03
C SER A 36 8.90 -5.60 -4.01
N ILE A 37 8.42 -5.50 -2.77
CA ILE A 37 9.15 -4.88 -1.66
C ILE A 37 10.18 -5.90 -1.12
N PRO A 38 11.49 -5.58 -1.13
CA PRO A 38 12.51 -6.50 -0.64
C PRO A 38 12.38 -6.79 0.86
N ASP A 39 12.60 -8.04 1.27
CA ASP A 39 12.46 -8.49 2.66
C ASP A 39 13.23 -7.61 3.67
N TYR A 40 14.46 -7.23 3.31
CA TYR A 40 15.31 -6.37 4.15
C TYR A 40 14.80 -4.93 4.29
N ARG A 41 13.74 -4.52 3.59
CA ARG A 41 13.10 -3.20 3.74
C ARG A 41 11.69 -3.31 4.31
N GLN A 42 11.10 -4.50 4.43
CA GLN A 42 9.69 -4.64 4.81
C GLN A 42 9.37 -4.02 6.17
N PHE A 43 10.34 -3.95 7.09
CA PHE A 43 10.17 -3.30 8.40
C PHE A 43 10.00 -1.78 8.32
N ASP A 44 10.44 -1.15 7.23
CA ASP A 44 10.26 0.28 6.99
C ASP A 44 8.86 0.62 6.49
N PHE A 45 8.09 -0.38 6.02
CA PHE A 45 6.80 -0.16 5.37
C PHE A 45 5.62 -0.42 6.31
N TYR A 46 4.66 0.49 6.22
CA TYR A 46 3.37 0.41 6.87
C TYR A 46 2.25 0.22 5.85
N VAL A 47 1.18 -0.44 6.27
CA VAL A 47 -0.02 -0.68 5.44
C VAL A 47 -1.16 0.17 5.99
N TYR A 48 -1.88 0.83 5.10
CA TYR A 48 -3.00 1.71 5.42
C TYR A 48 -4.21 1.37 4.57
N GLN A 49 -5.41 1.72 5.03
CA GLN A 49 -6.60 1.69 4.20
C GLN A 49 -6.61 2.89 3.24
N SER A 50 -7.20 2.74 2.06
CA SER A 50 -7.35 3.82 1.08
C SER A 50 -8.72 3.73 0.38
N GLU A 51 -9.24 4.85 -0.13
CA GLU A 51 -10.50 4.91 -0.86
C GLU A 51 -10.30 5.34 -2.33
N VAL A 52 -11.27 5.00 -3.18
CA VAL A 52 -11.28 5.39 -4.60
C VAL A 52 -11.56 6.89 -4.70
N GLY A 53 -10.67 7.64 -5.36
CA GLY A 53 -10.90 9.05 -5.67
C GLY A 53 -10.38 10.02 -4.61
N VAL A 54 -9.63 9.54 -3.62
CA VAL A 54 -8.89 10.40 -2.69
C VAL A 54 -7.48 10.60 -3.25
N PRO A 55 -7.13 11.81 -3.73
CA PRO A 55 -5.85 12.06 -4.40
C PRO A 55 -4.65 12.03 -3.44
N PHE A 56 -4.89 12.02 -2.12
CA PHE A 56 -3.87 12.18 -1.10
C PHE A 56 -3.87 11.02 -0.10
N GLY A 57 -3.10 9.99 -0.43
CA GLY A 57 -2.47 9.14 0.59
C GLY A 57 -3.39 8.22 1.41
N PRO A 58 -2.84 7.65 2.50
CA PRO A 58 -3.55 6.73 3.37
C PRO A 58 -4.71 7.42 4.10
N ILE A 59 -5.79 6.67 4.36
CA ILE A 59 -6.91 7.13 5.18
C ILE A 59 -6.84 6.39 6.52
N GLY A 60 -6.78 7.16 7.60
CA GLY A 60 -6.73 6.65 8.96
C GLY A 60 -5.36 6.12 9.38
N ASP A 61 -5.36 5.35 10.47
CA ASP A 61 -4.14 4.87 11.12
C ASP A 61 -3.49 3.69 10.39
N VAL A 62 -2.22 3.44 10.74
CA VAL A 62 -1.49 2.24 10.32
C VAL A 62 -2.29 0.99 10.73
N LEU A 63 -2.51 0.10 9.76
CA LEU A 63 -3.17 -1.17 10.02
C LEU A 63 -2.22 -2.13 10.74
N THR A 64 -2.58 -2.49 11.96
CA THR A 64 -1.99 -3.65 12.66
C THR A 64 -2.38 -4.95 11.94
N ASP A 65 -1.66 -6.05 12.19
CA ASP A 65 -2.02 -7.34 11.60
C ASP A 65 -3.45 -7.77 11.95
N SER A 66 -3.87 -7.55 13.20
CA SER A 66 -5.23 -7.87 13.63
C SER A 66 -6.26 -7.08 12.82
N ARG A 67 -6.05 -5.76 12.69
CA ARG A 67 -6.98 -4.90 11.96
C ARG A 67 -6.97 -5.18 10.45
N LEU A 68 -5.79 -5.42 9.87
CA LEU A 68 -5.65 -5.81 8.47
C LEU A 68 -6.41 -7.11 8.17
N PHE A 69 -6.31 -8.09 9.06
CA PHE A 69 -7.02 -9.36 8.91
C PHE A 69 -8.54 -9.21 8.99
N GLU A 70 -9.03 -8.49 10.00
CA GLU A 70 -10.46 -8.18 10.16
C GLU A 70 -11.00 -7.45 8.93
N LEU A 71 -10.32 -6.40 8.49
CA LEU A 71 -10.72 -5.59 7.35
C LEU A 71 -10.80 -6.43 6.06
N CYS A 72 -9.80 -7.28 5.81
CA CYS A 72 -9.81 -8.18 4.66
C CYS A 72 -10.92 -9.25 4.73
N ARG A 73 -11.32 -9.66 5.94
CA ARG A 73 -12.43 -10.61 6.12
C ARG A 73 -13.79 -9.94 5.92
N GLU A 74 -13.93 -8.70 6.36
CA GLU A 74 -15.18 -7.93 6.28
C GLU A 74 -15.44 -7.36 4.88
N GLN A 75 -14.40 -6.88 4.21
CA GLN A 75 -14.51 -6.09 2.96
C GLN A 75 -13.76 -6.71 1.79
N GLY A 76 -12.95 -7.75 2.00
CA GLY A 76 -12.28 -8.45 0.91
C GLY A 76 -13.28 -9.27 0.11
N ASP A 77 -13.25 -9.11 -1.21
CA ASP A 77 -14.17 -9.78 -2.13
C ASP A 77 -13.42 -10.36 -3.34
N SER A 78 -14.17 -10.99 -4.25
CA SER A 78 -13.57 -11.58 -5.45
C SER A 78 -13.20 -10.56 -6.53
N SER A 79 -13.77 -9.34 -6.47
CA SER A 79 -13.54 -8.26 -7.43
C SER A 79 -12.34 -7.39 -7.05
N GLY A 80 -11.87 -7.43 -5.80
CA GLY A 80 -10.76 -6.64 -5.29
C GLY A 80 -11.16 -5.20 -4.97
N SER A 81 -12.32 -4.99 -4.35
CA SER A 81 -12.82 -3.64 -4.02
C SER A 81 -12.04 -2.95 -2.91
N LEU A 82 -11.54 -3.70 -1.93
CA LEU A 82 -10.74 -3.17 -0.82
C LEU A 82 -9.37 -2.68 -1.30
N LYS A 83 -9.10 -1.38 -1.12
CA LYS A 83 -7.83 -0.75 -1.46
C LYS A 83 -6.96 -0.51 -0.24
N LEU A 84 -5.69 -0.86 -0.37
CA LEU A 84 -4.66 -0.61 0.62
C LEU A 84 -3.52 0.22 0.03
N PHE A 85 -2.92 1.05 0.86
CA PHE A 85 -1.75 1.84 0.52
C PHE A 85 -0.57 1.41 1.38
N VAL A 86 0.62 1.30 0.78
CA VAL A 86 1.84 0.82 1.43
C VAL A 86 2.92 1.87 1.33
N SER A 87 3.36 2.42 2.47
CA SER A 87 4.32 3.53 2.49
C SER A 87 5.28 3.41 3.67
N THR A 88 6.47 3.96 3.51
CA THR A 88 7.44 4.14 4.61
C THR A 88 7.18 5.40 5.44
N ALA A 89 6.22 6.23 5.03
CA ALA A 89 5.82 7.43 5.74
C ALA A 89 4.34 7.74 5.47
N PRO A 90 3.50 7.92 6.51
CA PRO A 90 2.08 8.24 6.32
C PRO A 90 1.87 9.59 5.62
N ASP A 91 2.75 10.55 5.90
CA ASP A 91 2.63 11.94 5.45
C ASP A 91 3.34 12.23 4.14
N ARG A 92 3.98 11.22 3.53
CA ARG A 92 4.68 11.45 2.27
C ARG A 92 3.64 11.32 1.16
N PRO A 93 3.33 12.40 0.41
CA PRO A 93 2.47 12.27 -0.75
C PRO A 93 3.06 11.18 -1.67
N PRO A 94 2.22 10.42 -2.40
CA PRO A 94 2.74 9.53 -3.43
C PRO A 94 3.70 10.37 -4.26
N GLN A 95 4.97 9.95 -4.32
CA GLN A 95 5.95 10.63 -5.15
C GLN A 95 5.46 10.45 -6.59
N ASP A 96 4.69 11.42 -7.09
CA ASP A 96 4.80 11.78 -8.49
C ASP A 96 6.29 11.91 -8.75
N GLU A 97 6.77 11.25 -9.79
CA GLU A 97 8.11 11.47 -10.31
C GLU A 97 8.25 12.98 -10.61
N VAL A 98 8.58 13.77 -9.61
CA VAL A 98 9.22 15.06 -9.82
C VAL A 98 10.62 14.67 -10.25
N ARG A 99 10.70 14.46 -11.57
CA ARG A 99 11.91 14.45 -12.36
C ARG A 99 12.92 15.37 -11.70
N ASP A 100 14.05 14.78 -11.34
CA ASP A 100 15.28 15.46 -11.01
C ASP A 100 15.52 16.54 -12.08
N TYR A 101 15.12 17.78 -11.80
CA TYR A 101 15.61 18.92 -12.56
C TYR A 101 16.94 19.26 -11.91
N PRO A 102 18.06 19.15 -12.64
CA PRO A 102 19.32 19.62 -12.12
C PRO A 102 19.14 21.10 -11.74
N LYS A 103 19.54 21.44 -10.51
CA LYS A 103 19.69 22.84 -10.09
C LYS A 103 20.63 23.50 -11.09
N TYR A 104 20.10 24.37 -11.94
CA TYR A 104 20.93 25.37 -12.60
C TYR A 104 21.33 26.37 -11.52
N ASP A 105 22.56 26.19 -11.03
CA ASP A 105 23.33 27.26 -10.44
C ASP A 105 23.54 28.29 -11.55
N ILE A 106 22.80 29.40 -11.51
CA ILE A 106 23.15 30.60 -12.27
C ILE A 106 23.25 31.72 -11.25
N SER A 107 24.48 31.90 -10.81
CA SER A 107 25.04 33.13 -10.27
C SER A 107 24.67 34.34 -11.12
N GLU A 108 24.12 35.38 -10.48
CA GLU A 108 24.44 36.80 -10.72
C GLU A 108 24.27 37.60 -9.42
#